data_AF-A0A6P2DKG1-F1
#
_entry.id   AF-A0A6P2DKG1-F1
#
_cell.length_a   1.000
_cell.length_b   1.000
_cell.length_c   1.000
_cell.angle_alpha   90.00
_cell.angle_beta   90.00
_cell.angle_gamma   90.00
#
_symmetry.space_group_name_H-M   'P 1'
#
loop_
_entity.id
_entity.type
_entity.pdbx_description
1 polymer ?
#
loop_
_entity_poly.entity_id
_entity_poly.type
_entity_poly.pdbx_seq_one_letter_code
_entity_poly.pdbx_strand_id
1 'polypeptide(L)'
;MAKKRKPHVSAQLIGDQQQTMRCWFAEADWMRCIGARDFYSIQLSFQSLILDGCPIITDRKIFLYDIACARHVLPLCGNELLRRTVELATEAAEGTEWLKTRFLSTSGAISETLREYGPPPECLPRPPLDDLTRAALELASALARQEDPEARVRWMGGAAAAVAAVASGDPDSNPIADTQAALLRDIFENVVWSASIKRTWSTSTVLALAAQMYDSRDFSAMPILADALQDAGCDNADVLNHCRDASQVHVRGCWVVDLLLGKK
;
A
#
# COMPACT_ATOMS: atom_id res chain seq x y z
N MET A 1 -35.41 -13.61 7.23
CA MET A 1 -34.42 -12.59 6.78
C MET A 1 -33.40 -13.27 5.87
N ALA A 2 -33.49 -13.04 4.57
CA ALA A 2 -32.56 -13.62 3.59
C ALA A 2 -31.19 -12.96 3.72
N LYS A 3 -30.14 -13.75 3.99
CA LYS A 3 -28.75 -13.31 3.90
C LYS A 3 -28.49 -12.88 2.44
N LYS A 4 -28.34 -11.58 2.19
CA LYS A 4 -27.83 -11.07 0.90
C LYS A 4 -26.46 -11.71 0.67
N ARG A 5 -26.36 -12.64 -0.29
CA ARG A 5 -25.07 -13.14 -0.79
C ARG A 5 -24.31 -11.92 -1.37
N LYS A 6 -23.06 -11.72 -0.97
CA LYS A 6 -22.16 -10.78 -1.64
C LYS A 6 -22.15 -11.12 -3.14
N PRO A 7 -22.24 -10.13 -4.05
CA PRO A 7 -22.23 -10.41 -5.49
C PRO A 7 -20.92 -11.13 -5.85
N HIS A 8 -21.07 -12.27 -6.54
CA HIS A 8 -19.93 -13.00 -7.07
C HIS A 8 -19.42 -12.17 -8.25
N VAL A 9 -18.26 -11.53 -8.11
CA VAL A 9 -17.65 -10.78 -9.22
C VAL A 9 -17.22 -11.80 -10.28
N SER A 10 -17.61 -11.56 -11.54
CA SER A 10 -17.34 -12.50 -12.63
C SER A 10 -15.87 -12.43 -13.05
N ALA A 11 -15.29 -13.57 -13.44
CA ALA A 11 -13.93 -13.64 -13.98
C ALA A 11 -13.77 -12.78 -15.25
N GLN A 12 -14.87 -12.53 -15.97
CA GLN A 12 -14.92 -11.68 -17.15
C GLN A 12 -14.65 -10.20 -16.81
N LEU A 13 -15.25 -9.66 -15.74
CA LEU A 13 -14.99 -8.27 -15.31
C LEU A 13 -13.52 -8.06 -14.90
N ILE A 14 -12.94 -9.06 -14.24
CA ILE A 14 -11.51 -9.08 -13.88
C ILE A 14 -10.63 -9.05 -15.13
N GLY A 15 -10.94 -9.89 -16.12
CA GLY A 15 -10.21 -9.93 -17.39
C GLY A 15 -10.31 -8.62 -18.18
N ASP A 16 -11.50 -8.01 -18.23
CA ASP A 16 -11.71 -6.74 -18.93
C ASP A 16 -10.91 -5.59 -18.30
N GLN A 17 -10.87 -5.50 -16.97
CA GLN A 17 -10.07 -4.47 -16.28
C GLN A 17 -8.57 -4.71 -16.37
N GLN A 18 -8.13 -5.97 -16.33
CA GLN A 18 -6.74 -6.34 -16.60
C GLN A 18 -6.32 -5.93 -18.01
N GLN A 19 -7.20 -6.15 -18.99
CA GLN A 19 -6.97 -5.72 -20.36
C GLN A 19 -6.91 -4.19 -20.46
N THR A 20 -7.79 -3.46 -19.77
CA THR A 20 -7.74 -1.98 -19.71
C THR A 20 -6.39 -1.48 -19.20
N MET A 21 -5.83 -2.08 -18.14
CA MET A 21 -4.50 -1.70 -17.66
C MET A 21 -3.37 -1.99 -18.64
N ARG A 22 -3.41 -3.15 -19.31
CA ARG A 22 -2.44 -3.50 -20.36
C ARG A 22 -2.55 -2.59 -21.58
N CYS A 23 -3.70 -1.95 -21.78
CA CYS A 23 -3.87 -0.92 -22.81
C CYS A 23 -3.33 0.46 -22.37
N TRP A 24 -3.19 0.70 -21.06
CA TRP A 24 -2.69 1.96 -20.51
C TRP A 24 -1.17 1.96 -20.31
N PHE A 25 -0.56 0.78 -20.11
CA PHE A 25 0.88 0.60 -19.93
C PHE A 25 1.38 -0.62 -20.71
N ALA A 26 2.48 -0.49 -21.45
CA ALA A 26 3.23 -1.67 -21.85
C ALA A 26 3.94 -2.28 -20.62
N GLU A 27 4.22 -3.58 -20.65
CA GLU A 27 5.03 -4.24 -19.61
C GLU A 27 6.37 -3.54 -19.39
N ALA A 28 6.99 -3.08 -20.48
CA ALA A 28 8.21 -2.29 -20.41
C ALA A 28 8.01 -0.95 -19.69
N ASP A 29 6.85 -0.30 -19.83
CA ASP A 29 6.56 0.97 -19.16
C ASP A 29 6.32 0.73 -17.66
N TRP A 30 5.54 -0.30 -17.31
CA TRP A 30 5.31 -0.70 -15.91
C TRP A 30 6.62 -1.04 -15.17
N MET A 31 7.48 -1.82 -15.81
CA MET A 31 8.76 -2.25 -15.25
C MET A 31 9.83 -1.15 -15.25
N ARG A 32 9.74 -0.17 -16.16
CA ARG A 32 10.68 0.96 -16.26
C ARG A 32 10.13 2.26 -15.67
N CYS A 33 9.00 2.24 -14.97
CA CYS A 33 8.56 3.40 -14.19
C CYS A 33 9.47 3.58 -12.97
N ILE A 34 10.55 4.33 -13.18
CA ILE A 34 11.63 4.69 -12.23
C ILE A 34 11.72 6.22 -12.08
N GLY A 35 10.60 6.94 -12.23
CA GLY A 35 10.60 8.40 -12.12
C GLY A 35 9.24 9.02 -11.77
N ALA A 36 9.30 10.23 -11.20
CA ALA A 36 8.13 10.93 -10.65
C ALA A 36 7.03 11.26 -11.67
N ARG A 37 7.37 11.53 -12.94
CA ARG A 37 6.39 11.79 -14.00
C ARG A 37 5.59 10.55 -14.38
N ASP A 38 6.24 9.40 -14.41
CA ASP A 38 5.59 8.16 -14.83
C ASP A 38 4.77 7.56 -13.67
N PHE A 39 5.25 7.75 -12.43
CA PHE A 39 4.52 7.37 -11.21
C PHE A 39 3.17 8.08 -11.09
N TYR A 40 3.08 9.40 -11.36
CA TYR A 40 1.82 10.13 -11.24
C TYR A 40 0.74 9.58 -12.20
N SER A 41 1.13 9.26 -13.44
CA SER A 41 0.22 8.71 -14.45
C SER A 41 -0.26 7.30 -14.08
N ILE A 42 0.64 6.46 -13.54
CA ILE A 42 0.28 5.16 -12.97
C ILE A 42 -0.67 5.31 -11.80
N GLN A 43 -0.36 6.19 -10.86
CA GLN A 43 -1.18 6.38 -9.68
C GLN A 43 -2.60 6.82 -10.05
N LEU A 44 -2.75 7.81 -10.94
CA LEU A 44 -4.06 8.22 -11.46
C LEU A 44 -4.82 7.07 -12.13
N SER A 45 -4.10 6.21 -12.84
CA SER A 45 -4.69 5.04 -13.49
C SER A 45 -5.22 4.02 -12.48
N PHE A 46 -4.44 3.72 -11.45
CA PHE A 46 -4.88 2.89 -10.33
C PHE A 46 -6.09 3.50 -9.62
N GLN A 47 -6.07 4.82 -9.41
CA GLN A 47 -7.20 5.54 -8.81
C GLN A 47 -8.48 5.36 -9.63
N SER A 48 -8.41 5.54 -10.95
CA SER A 48 -9.56 5.34 -11.84
C SER A 48 -10.15 3.94 -11.67
N LEU A 49 -9.31 2.90 -11.70
CA LEU A 49 -9.77 1.51 -11.59
C LEU A 49 -10.44 1.22 -10.25
N ILE A 50 -9.89 1.78 -9.16
CA ILE A 50 -10.48 1.62 -7.83
C ILE A 50 -11.85 2.29 -7.78
N LEU A 51 -11.96 3.52 -8.31
CA LEU A 51 -13.22 4.25 -8.38
C LEU A 51 -14.24 3.55 -9.30
N ASP A 52 -13.77 2.86 -10.34
CA ASP A 52 -14.59 2.01 -11.23
C ASP A 52 -14.95 0.65 -10.59
N GLY A 53 -14.62 0.44 -9.32
CA GLY A 53 -15.01 -0.74 -8.53
C GLY A 53 -14.18 -1.99 -8.84
N CYS A 54 -12.88 -1.83 -9.13
CA CYS A 54 -11.99 -2.95 -9.41
C CYS A 54 -11.97 -3.96 -8.24
N PRO A 55 -12.44 -5.20 -8.44
CA PRO A 55 -12.61 -6.16 -7.35
C PRO A 55 -11.28 -6.77 -6.86
N ILE A 56 -10.20 -6.58 -7.61
CA ILE A 56 -8.85 -7.08 -7.30
C ILE A 56 -8.11 -6.11 -6.38
N ILE A 57 -8.45 -4.82 -6.46
CA ILE A 57 -7.91 -3.78 -5.60
C ILE A 57 -8.84 -3.63 -4.40
N THR A 58 -8.39 -4.12 -3.25
CA THR A 58 -9.16 -4.06 -2.02
C THR A 58 -8.72 -2.86 -1.19
N ASP A 59 -9.61 -2.40 -0.30
CA ASP A 59 -9.26 -1.39 0.70
C ASP A 59 -8.03 -1.79 1.53
N ARG A 60 -7.86 -3.10 1.79
CA ARG A 60 -6.69 -3.63 2.48
C ARG A 60 -5.40 -3.34 1.72
N LYS A 61 -5.36 -3.57 0.41
CA LYS A 61 -4.16 -3.28 -0.41
C LYS A 61 -3.82 -1.79 -0.43
N ILE A 62 -4.83 -0.93 -0.59
CA ILE A 62 -4.67 0.53 -0.56
C ILE A 62 -4.07 0.95 0.79
N PHE A 63 -4.58 0.40 1.88
CA PHE A 63 -4.11 0.73 3.22
C PHE A 63 -2.70 0.21 3.51
N LEU A 64 -2.37 -1.01 3.07
CA LEU A 64 -1.02 -1.55 3.17
C LEU A 64 0.00 -0.73 2.37
N TYR A 65 -0.40 -0.21 1.22
CA TYR A 65 0.42 0.69 0.42
C TYR A 65 0.68 2.03 1.13
N ASP A 66 -0.35 2.67 1.68
CA ASP A 66 -0.19 3.91 2.47
C ASP A 66 0.72 3.68 3.68
N ILE A 67 0.56 2.56 4.39
CA ILE A 67 1.38 2.17 5.54
C ILE A 67 2.83 1.94 5.11
N ALA A 68 3.07 1.28 3.96
CA ALA A 68 4.41 1.05 3.45
C ALA A 68 5.11 2.36 3.08
N CYS A 69 4.40 3.30 2.45
CA CYS A 69 4.90 4.64 2.17
C CYS A 69 5.23 5.38 3.48
N ALA A 70 4.34 5.32 4.49
CA ALA A 70 4.55 5.97 5.78
C ALA A 70 5.75 5.40 6.54
N ARG A 71 5.96 4.08 6.50
CA ARG A 71 7.15 3.43 7.07
C ARG A 71 8.43 3.93 6.44
N HIS A 72 8.44 4.13 5.12
CA HIS A 72 9.62 4.59 4.41
C HIS A 72 10.06 5.99 4.85
N VAL A 73 9.11 6.90 5.09
CA VAL A 73 9.42 8.29 5.48
C VAL A 73 9.59 8.50 6.99
N LEU A 74 9.24 7.50 7.81
CA LEU A 74 9.35 7.59 9.27
C LEU A 74 10.74 8.05 9.77
N PRO A 75 11.87 7.54 9.23
CA PRO A 75 13.20 7.97 9.64
C PRO A 75 13.50 9.44 9.35
N LEU A 76 12.80 10.06 8.39
CA LEU A 76 13.03 11.46 7.99
C LEU A 76 12.51 12.45 9.04
N CYS A 77 11.43 12.12 9.74
CA CYS A 77 10.76 13.01 10.69
C CYS A 77 10.95 12.62 12.16
N GLY A 78 11.29 11.36 12.45
CA GLY A 78 11.46 10.85 13.82
C GLY A 78 10.19 10.87 14.71
N ASN A 79 9.04 11.30 14.18
CA ASN A 79 7.82 11.58 14.94
C ASN A 79 7.22 10.31 15.59
N GLU A 80 7.16 10.31 16.93
CA GLU A 80 6.68 9.16 17.72
C GLU A 80 5.18 8.90 17.52
N LEU A 81 4.37 9.94 17.36
CA LEU A 81 2.93 9.77 17.19
C LEU A 81 2.62 9.13 15.82
N LEU A 82 3.36 9.50 14.78
CA LEU A 82 3.33 8.83 13.47
C LEU A 82 3.81 7.38 13.58
N ARG A 83 4.95 7.12 14.25
CA ARG A 83 5.47 5.76 14.49
C ARG A 83 4.41 4.86 15.09
N ARG A 84 3.79 5.32 16.18
CA ARG A 84 2.73 4.58 16.87
C ARG A 84 1.51 4.37 15.99
N THR A 85 1.16 5.37 15.18
CA THR A 85 0.02 5.29 14.27
C THR A 85 0.26 4.26 13.15
N VAL A 86 1.47 4.18 12.59
CA VAL A 86 1.86 3.18 11.59
C VAL A 86 1.73 1.76 12.14
N GLU A 87 2.13 1.52 13.38
CA GLU A 87 1.99 0.22 14.05
C GLU A 87 0.51 -0.19 14.17
N LEU A 88 -0.31 0.70 14.74
CA LEU A 88 -1.74 0.47 14.92
C LEU A 88 -2.48 0.31 13.59
N ALA A 89 -2.13 1.11 12.59
CA ALA A 89 -2.69 1.00 11.25
C ALA A 89 -2.35 -0.36 10.63
N THR A 90 -1.13 -0.88 10.86
CA THR A 90 -0.74 -2.21 10.37
C THR A 90 -1.56 -3.32 11.00
N GLU A 91 -1.74 -3.28 12.32
CA GLU A 91 -2.58 -4.26 13.02
C GLU A 91 -4.03 -4.17 12.55
N ALA A 92 -4.54 -2.96 12.32
CA ALA A 92 -5.88 -2.73 11.80
C ALA A 92 -6.07 -3.27 10.37
N ALA A 93 -5.08 -3.09 9.49
CA ALA A 93 -5.11 -3.57 8.10
C ALA A 93 -5.31 -5.09 8.00
N GLU A 94 -4.85 -5.84 9.00
CA GLU A 94 -4.93 -7.30 9.07
C GLU A 94 -6.18 -7.84 9.79
N GLY A 95 -6.98 -6.97 10.41
CA GLY A 95 -8.16 -7.35 11.18
C GLY A 95 -9.39 -7.67 10.33
N THR A 96 -10.30 -8.51 10.83
CA THR A 96 -11.53 -8.90 10.12
C THR A 96 -12.69 -7.90 10.25
N GLU A 97 -12.60 -6.95 11.18
CA GLU A 97 -13.71 -6.06 11.58
C GLU A 97 -13.43 -4.56 11.34
N TRP A 98 -12.27 -4.21 10.76
CA TRP A 98 -11.79 -2.81 10.73
C TRP A 98 -12.72 -1.83 10.02
N LEU A 99 -13.50 -2.30 9.02
CA LEU A 99 -14.51 -1.50 8.34
C LEU A 99 -15.66 -1.03 9.26
N LYS A 100 -15.77 -1.50 10.51
CA LYS A 100 -16.92 -1.22 11.37
C LYS A 100 -16.64 -0.39 12.61
N THR A 101 -15.40 -0.19 13.05
CA THR A 101 -15.13 0.50 14.33
C THR A 101 -13.93 1.46 14.28
N ARG A 102 -14.25 2.69 13.85
CA ARG A 102 -13.80 4.03 14.32
C ARG A 102 -12.36 4.21 14.84
N PHE A 103 -11.69 5.22 14.25
CA PHE A 103 -10.54 6.00 14.74
C PHE A 103 -9.48 5.23 15.56
N LEU A 104 -8.26 5.13 15.01
CA LEU A 104 -7.13 4.59 15.79
C LEU A 104 -6.97 5.39 17.09
N SER A 105 -6.47 4.76 18.15
CA SER A 105 -6.33 5.39 19.47
C SER A 105 -5.44 6.65 19.46
N THR A 106 -4.58 6.80 18.46
CA THR A 106 -3.77 8.01 18.23
C THR A 106 -4.56 9.20 17.69
N SER A 107 -5.78 9.01 17.15
CA SER A 107 -6.58 10.07 16.51
C SER A 107 -6.86 11.26 17.43
N GLY A 108 -7.09 11.00 18.72
CA GLY A 108 -7.32 12.03 19.73
C GLY A 108 -6.06 12.87 19.96
N ALA A 109 -4.93 12.22 20.23
CA ALA A 109 -3.64 12.88 20.44
C ALA A 109 -3.18 13.67 19.19
N ILE A 110 -3.41 13.14 17.98
CA ILE A 110 -3.11 13.85 16.73
C ILE A 110 -3.95 15.14 16.64
N SER A 111 -5.26 15.02 16.89
CA SER A 111 -6.18 16.16 16.82
C SER A 111 -5.92 17.20 17.90
N GLU A 112 -5.48 16.78 19.08
CA GLU A 112 -5.09 17.66 20.18
C GLU A 112 -3.82 18.42 19.84
N THR A 113 -2.78 17.72 19.35
CA THR A 113 -1.54 18.37 18.89
C THR A 113 -1.86 19.36 17.77
N LEU A 114 -2.57 18.97 16.71
CA LEU A 114 -2.96 19.90 15.63
C LEU A 114 -3.90 21.03 16.09
N ARG A 115 -4.49 20.97 17.29
CA ARG A 115 -5.29 22.07 17.85
C ARG A 115 -4.41 23.03 18.64
N GLU A 116 -3.39 22.54 19.33
CA GLU A 116 -2.40 23.37 20.02
C GLU A 116 -1.67 24.31 19.04
N TYR A 117 -1.56 23.92 17.77
CA TYR A 117 -0.88 24.68 16.71
C TYR A 117 -1.84 24.92 15.52
N GLY A 118 -2.14 26.16 15.11
CA GLY A 118 -3.07 26.41 13.99
C GLY A 118 -3.37 27.90 13.73
N PRO A 119 -3.92 28.27 12.54
CA PRO A 119 -3.90 29.66 12.07
C PRO A 119 -4.93 30.54 12.82
N PRO A 120 -4.55 31.74 13.30
CA PRO A 120 -5.49 32.62 13.98
C PRO A 120 -6.37 33.35 12.95
N PRO A 121 -7.64 33.61 13.28
CA PRO A 121 -8.09 34.99 13.06
C PRO A 121 -8.75 35.68 14.27
N GLU A 122 -9.06 35.00 15.38
CA GLU A 122 -9.93 35.60 16.42
C GLU A 122 -9.52 35.38 17.90
N CYS A 123 -8.48 34.57 18.19
CA CYS A 123 -7.98 34.33 19.55
C CYS A 123 -6.44 34.32 19.62
N LEU A 124 -5.89 34.39 20.84
CA LEU A 124 -4.46 34.46 21.19
C LEU A 124 -3.54 33.70 20.20
N PRO A 125 -2.39 34.28 19.80
CA PRO A 125 -1.48 33.66 18.84
C PRO A 125 -0.96 32.32 19.38
N ARG A 126 -1.22 31.25 18.64
CA ARG A 126 -0.62 29.93 18.90
C ARG A 126 0.80 29.89 18.33
N PRO A 127 1.75 29.20 18.96
CA PRO A 127 3.06 28.98 18.37
C PRO A 127 2.90 28.22 17.03
N PRO A 128 3.70 28.54 15.99
CA PRO A 128 3.70 27.77 14.76
C PRO A 128 4.31 26.39 15.01
N LEU A 129 3.72 25.36 14.41
CA LEU A 129 4.34 24.04 14.32
C LEU A 129 5.39 24.06 13.22
N ASP A 130 6.54 23.40 13.41
CA ASP A 130 7.49 23.24 12.32
C ASP A 130 6.87 22.39 11.19
N ASP A 131 7.27 22.68 9.96
CA ASP A 131 6.62 22.09 8.78
C ASP A 131 6.76 20.56 8.72
N LEU A 132 7.88 20.01 9.21
CA LEU A 132 8.13 18.57 9.18
C LEU A 132 7.27 17.83 10.20
N THR A 133 7.14 18.36 11.41
CA THR A 133 6.21 17.82 12.42
C THR A 133 4.76 17.95 11.95
N ARG A 134 4.39 19.07 11.32
CA ARG A 134 3.05 19.25 10.74
C ARG A 134 2.75 18.21 9.67
N ALA A 135 3.64 18.02 8.70
CA ALA A 135 3.49 17.01 7.66
C ALA A 135 3.40 15.59 8.25
N ALA A 136 4.21 15.28 9.27
CA ALA A 136 4.16 13.98 9.95
C ALA A 136 2.82 13.75 10.68
N LEU A 137 2.23 14.77 11.30
CA LEU A 137 0.91 14.70 11.94
C LEU A 137 -0.23 14.61 10.92
N GLU A 138 -0.12 15.27 9.76
CA GLU A 138 -1.07 15.14 8.67
C GLU A 138 -1.06 13.71 8.08
N LEU A 139 0.14 13.13 7.88
CA LEU A 139 0.28 11.72 7.51
C LEU A 139 -0.29 10.77 8.58
N ALA A 140 0.02 11.01 9.85
CA ALA A 140 -0.56 10.23 10.95
C ALA A 140 -2.09 10.35 10.96
N SER A 141 -2.62 11.55 10.71
CA SER A 141 -4.06 11.79 10.56
C SER A 141 -4.64 10.99 9.41
N ALA A 142 -4.02 10.96 8.23
CA ALA A 142 -4.51 10.20 7.07
C ALA A 142 -4.55 8.67 7.32
N LEU A 143 -3.62 8.16 8.12
CA LEU A 143 -3.60 6.76 8.55
C LEU A 143 -4.61 6.48 9.68
N ALA A 144 -4.78 7.41 10.61
CA ALA A 144 -5.63 7.26 11.78
C ALA A 144 -7.13 7.52 11.48
N ARG A 145 -7.40 8.36 10.49
CA ARG A 145 -8.73 8.65 9.96
C ARG A 145 -9.07 7.65 8.87
N GLN A 146 -10.22 7.02 9.00
CA GLN A 146 -10.84 6.33 7.88
C GLN A 146 -11.59 7.39 7.07
N GLU A 147 -10.86 8.09 6.19
CA GLU A 147 -11.51 8.88 5.13
C GLU A 147 -12.46 7.99 4.31
N ASP A 148 -13.44 8.61 3.67
CA ASP A 148 -14.24 7.93 2.66
C ASP A 148 -13.30 7.23 1.65
N PRO A 149 -13.57 5.97 1.23
CA PRO A 149 -12.68 5.22 0.36
C PRO A 149 -12.26 6.00 -0.89
N GLU A 150 -13.13 6.83 -1.48
CA GLU A 150 -12.76 7.65 -2.63
C GLU A 150 -11.68 8.70 -2.29
N ALA A 151 -11.78 9.33 -1.11
CA ALA A 151 -10.82 10.33 -0.67
C ALA A 151 -9.44 9.70 -0.42
N ARG A 152 -9.41 8.54 0.24
CA ARG A 152 -8.16 7.76 0.42
C ARG A 152 -7.52 7.40 -0.92
N VAL A 153 -8.32 6.94 -1.87
CA VAL A 153 -7.84 6.57 -3.20
C VAL A 153 -7.19 7.78 -3.88
N ARG A 154 -7.86 8.94 -3.90
CA ARG A 154 -7.36 10.17 -4.54
C ARG A 154 -6.03 10.64 -3.96
N TRP A 155 -5.76 10.38 -2.68
CA TRP A 155 -4.54 10.83 -2.00
C TRP A 155 -3.57 9.71 -1.62
N MET A 156 -3.75 8.50 -2.16
CA MET A 156 -2.96 7.32 -1.85
C MET A 156 -1.45 7.60 -1.97
N GLY A 157 -0.67 7.37 -0.91
CA GLY A 157 0.76 7.69 -0.85
C GLY A 157 1.14 9.18 -0.83
N GLY A 158 0.21 10.11 -1.09
CA GLY A 158 0.48 11.54 -1.20
C GLY A 158 0.95 12.19 0.10
N ALA A 159 0.36 11.81 1.24
CA ALA A 159 0.76 12.34 2.54
C ALA A 159 2.20 11.95 2.93
N ALA A 160 2.68 10.77 2.51
CA ALA A 160 4.07 10.38 2.71
C ALA A 160 5.01 11.16 1.79
N ALA A 161 4.62 11.38 0.53
CA ALA A 161 5.38 12.21 -0.39
C ALA A 161 5.52 13.65 0.14
N ALA A 162 4.47 14.21 0.75
CA ALA A 162 4.52 15.53 1.38
C ALA A 162 5.54 15.60 2.53
N VAL A 163 5.59 14.59 3.41
CA VAL A 163 6.62 14.50 4.46
C VAL A 163 8.03 14.52 3.85
N ALA A 164 8.24 13.74 2.80
CA ALA A 164 9.54 13.63 2.16
C ALA A 164 9.95 14.93 1.42
N ALA A 165 9.00 15.61 0.78
CA ALA A 165 9.18 16.89 0.11
C ALA A 165 9.54 18.01 1.10
N VAL A 166 8.88 18.04 2.26
CA VAL A 166 9.24 18.97 3.34
C VAL A 166 10.63 18.65 3.90
N ALA A 167 10.95 17.38 4.10
CA ALA A 167 12.26 16.95 4.59
C ALA A 167 13.40 17.26 3.60
N SER A 168 13.14 17.23 2.29
CA SER A 168 14.12 17.60 1.27
C SER A 168 14.30 19.11 1.10
N GLY A 169 13.39 19.92 1.65
CA GLY A 169 13.35 21.37 1.45
C GLY A 169 12.81 21.79 0.08
N ASP A 170 12.22 20.87 -0.67
CA ASP A 170 11.61 21.12 -1.98
C ASP A 170 10.16 20.63 -1.99
N PRO A 171 9.18 21.50 -1.68
CA PRO A 171 7.78 21.13 -1.53
C PRO A 171 7.11 20.72 -2.85
N ASP A 172 7.70 21.07 -4.00
CA ASP A 172 7.18 20.71 -5.33
C ASP A 172 7.76 19.39 -5.86
N SER A 173 8.66 18.75 -5.09
CA SER A 173 9.28 17.47 -5.43
C SER A 173 8.53 16.26 -4.86
N ASN A 174 8.76 15.09 -5.45
CA ASN A 174 8.43 13.80 -4.83
C ASN A 174 9.71 12.94 -4.75
N PRO A 175 10.50 13.09 -3.68
CA PRO A 175 11.80 12.42 -3.58
C PRO A 175 11.68 10.91 -3.30
N ILE A 176 10.47 10.39 -3.05
CA ILE A 176 10.21 8.98 -2.80
C ILE A 176 9.47 8.29 -3.94
N ALA A 177 9.35 8.93 -5.11
CA ALA A 177 8.59 8.40 -6.25
C ALA A 177 9.06 6.99 -6.67
N ASP A 178 10.36 6.72 -6.65
CA ASP A 178 10.91 5.41 -7.00
C ASP A 178 10.52 4.33 -5.99
N THR A 179 10.58 4.67 -4.69
CA THR A 179 10.11 3.79 -3.62
C THR A 179 8.61 3.53 -3.77
N GLN A 180 7.81 4.56 -4.03
CA GLN A 180 6.37 4.42 -4.23
C GLN A 180 6.05 3.52 -5.43
N ALA A 181 6.77 3.67 -6.54
CA ALA A 181 6.63 2.79 -7.70
C ALA A 181 7.00 1.33 -7.36
N ALA A 182 8.08 1.10 -6.62
CA ALA A 182 8.47 -0.24 -6.17
C ALA A 182 7.42 -0.88 -5.25
N LEU A 183 6.85 -0.10 -4.32
CA LEU A 183 5.77 -0.54 -3.43
C LEU A 183 4.45 -0.81 -4.19
N LEU A 184 4.13 -0.01 -5.21
CA LEU A 184 2.98 -0.26 -6.07
C LEU A 184 3.14 -1.61 -6.80
N ARG A 185 4.32 -1.87 -7.36
CA ARG A 185 4.63 -3.16 -7.99
C ARG A 185 4.49 -4.30 -6.99
N ASP A 186 5.04 -4.16 -5.79
CA ASP A 186 4.94 -5.21 -4.79
C ASP A 186 3.50 -5.56 -4.40
N ILE A 187 2.63 -4.56 -4.22
CA ILE A 187 1.28 -4.79 -3.68
C ILE A 187 0.24 -5.07 -4.77
N PHE A 188 0.40 -4.48 -5.96
CA PHE A 188 -0.64 -4.43 -6.97
C PHE A 188 -0.29 -5.10 -8.30
N GLU A 189 0.88 -5.70 -8.46
CA GLU A 189 1.26 -6.31 -9.74
C GLU A 189 0.35 -7.48 -10.16
N ASN A 190 -0.32 -8.17 -9.22
CA ASN A 190 -1.39 -9.14 -9.54
C ASN A 190 -2.64 -8.54 -10.23
N VAL A 191 -2.79 -7.22 -10.18
CA VAL A 191 -3.84 -6.49 -10.90
C VAL A 191 -3.44 -6.37 -12.38
N VAL A 192 -2.15 -6.29 -12.71
CA VAL A 192 -1.62 -6.12 -14.10
C VAL A 192 -1.32 -7.47 -14.76
N TRP A 193 -0.68 -8.37 -14.01
CA TRP A 193 -0.28 -9.70 -14.44
C TRP A 193 -1.11 -10.74 -13.67
N SER A 194 -2.04 -11.37 -14.38
CA SER A 194 -2.98 -12.32 -13.79
C SER A 194 -2.28 -13.62 -13.36
N ALA A 195 -1.72 -13.63 -12.15
CA ALA A 195 -1.28 -14.87 -11.55
C ALA A 195 -2.46 -15.53 -10.83
N SER A 196 -2.84 -16.73 -11.26
CA SER A 196 -3.73 -17.61 -10.50
C SER A 196 -2.90 -18.70 -9.84
N ILE A 197 -3.17 -18.99 -8.57
CA ILE A 197 -2.52 -20.13 -7.91
C ILE A 197 -3.04 -21.43 -8.48
N LYS A 198 -2.11 -22.24 -8.97
CA LYS A 198 -2.33 -23.67 -9.15
C LYS A 198 -2.22 -24.32 -7.76
N ARG A 199 -3.18 -25.19 -7.38
CA ARG A 199 -3.14 -25.91 -6.10
C ARG A 199 -1.81 -26.63 -5.83
N THR A 200 -1.12 -27.04 -6.90
CA THR A 200 0.18 -27.71 -6.84
C THR A 200 1.27 -26.85 -6.20
N TRP A 201 1.18 -25.51 -6.30
CA TRP A 201 2.15 -24.59 -5.73
C TRP A 201 2.05 -24.47 -4.20
N SER A 202 0.87 -24.76 -3.64
CA SER A 202 0.57 -24.60 -2.20
C SER A 202 1.10 -25.77 -1.36
N THR A 203 2.37 -26.13 -1.52
CA THR A 203 3.04 -27.13 -0.68
C THR A 203 3.21 -26.61 0.75
N SER A 204 3.41 -27.51 1.71
CA SER A 204 3.65 -27.13 3.11
C SER A 204 4.87 -26.20 3.26
N THR A 205 5.93 -26.43 2.48
CA THR A 205 7.14 -25.59 2.47
C THR A 205 6.85 -24.18 1.96
N VAL A 206 6.17 -24.06 0.81
CA VAL A 206 5.82 -22.76 0.21
C VAL A 206 4.95 -21.94 1.17
N LEU A 207 3.93 -22.57 1.75
CA LEU A 207 3.03 -21.90 2.69
C LEU A 207 3.73 -21.51 4.00
N ALA A 208 4.65 -22.34 4.51
CA ALA A 208 5.41 -22.03 5.71
C ALA A 208 6.35 -20.83 5.50
N LEU A 209 7.07 -20.78 4.37
CA LEU A 209 7.92 -19.63 4.01
C LEU A 209 7.09 -18.35 3.88
N ALA A 210 5.99 -18.41 3.12
CA ALA A 210 5.09 -17.28 2.94
C ALA A 210 4.54 -16.77 4.28
N ALA A 211 4.05 -17.66 5.15
CA ALA A 211 3.52 -17.29 6.46
C ALA A 211 4.61 -16.70 7.38
N GLN A 212 5.81 -17.29 7.40
CA GLN A 212 6.91 -16.77 8.20
C GLN A 212 7.32 -15.36 7.79
N MET A 213 7.51 -15.11 6.50
CA MET A 213 7.87 -13.77 6.00
C MET A 213 6.76 -12.77 6.31
N TYR A 214 5.51 -13.20 6.10
CA TYR A 214 4.35 -12.38 6.40
C TYR A 214 4.31 -11.95 7.87
N ASP A 215 4.40 -12.91 8.79
CA ASP A 215 4.29 -12.67 10.23
C ASP A 215 5.47 -11.86 10.78
N SER A 216 6.69 -12.19 10.36
CA SER A 216 7.93 -11.50 10.78
C SER A 216 8.13 -10.13 10.14
N ARG A 217 7.47 -9.85 9.00
CA ARG A 217 7.74 -8.68 8.13
C ARG A 217 9.13 -8.70 7.50
N ASP A 218 9.80 -9.85 7.51
CA ASP A 218 11.09 -10.08 6.90
C ASP A 218 10.90 -10.90 5.62
N PHE A 219 11.13 -10.26 4.47
CA PHE A 219 10.98 -10.86 3.15
C PHE A 219 12.32 -11.27 2.53
N SER A 220 13.39 -11.37 3.33
CA SER A 220 14.71 -11.79 2.85
C SER A 220 14.73 -13.20 2.24
N ALA A 221 13.76 -14.04 2.59
CA ALA A 221 13.62 -15.40 2.05
C ALA A 221 12.84 -15.48 0.72
N MET A 222 12.54 -14.37 0.05
CA MET A 222 11.82 -14.36 -1.23
C MET A 222 12.53 -15.17 -2.35
N PRO A 223 13.86 -15.13 -2.50
CA PRO A 223 14.54 -15.99 -3.47
C PRO A 223 14.37 -17.50 -3.16
N ILE A 224 14.36 -17.87 -1.87
CA ILE A 224 14.12 -19.25 -1.42
C ILE A 224 12.67 -19.66 -1.70
N LEU A 225 11.72 -18.73 -1.52
CA LEU A 225 10.32 -18.96 -1.91
C LEU A 225 10.21 -19.22 -3.42
N ALA A 226 10.96 -18.51 -4.26
CA ALA A 226 10.97 -18.72 -5.71
C ALA A 226 11.39 -20.15 -6.07
N ASP A 227 12.45 -20.65 -5.43
CA ASP A 227 12.95 -22.00 -5.67
C ASP A 227 11.95 -23.06 -5.17
N ALA A 228 11.38 -22.87 -3.98
CA ALA A 228 10.32 -23.74 -3.46
C ALA A 228 9.07 -23.76 -4.35
N LEU A 229 8.69 -22.62 -4.94
CA LEU A 229 7.60 -22.53 -5.91
C LEU A 229 7.95 -23.28 -7.20
N GLN A 230 9.17 -23.13 -7.71
CA GLN A 230 9.63 -23.83 -8.91
C GLN A 230 9.64 -25.34 -8.71
N ASP A 231 10.13 -25.82 -7.56
CA ASP A 231 10.10 -27.24 -7.16
C ASP A 231 8.66 -27.79 -7.05
N ALA A 232 7.71 -26.94 -6.65
CA ALA A 232 6.29 -27.25 -6.63
C ALA A 232 5.61 -27.18 -8.02
N GLY A 233 6.37 -26.93 -9.09
CA GLY A 233 5.89 -26.87 -10.46
C GLY A 233 5.33 -25.50 -10.86
N CYS A 234 5.79 -24.41 -10.24
CA CYS A 234 5.55 -23.06 -10.73
C CYS A 234 6.40 -22.77 -11.97
N ASP A 235 5.70 -22.50 -13.07
CA ASP A 235 6.24 -22.13 -14.38
C ASP A 235 5.91 -20.69 -14.78
N ASN A 236 5.24 -19.93 -13.88
CA ASN A 236 4.87 -18.54 -14.14
C ASN A 236 6.10 -17.64 -13.95
N ALA A 237 6.57 -17.05 -15.05
CA ALA A 237 7.76 -16.19 -15.06
C ALA A 237 7.58 -14.94 -14.18
N ASP A 238 6.39 -14.32 -14.17
CA ASP A 238 6.12 -13.11 -13.37
C ASP A 238 6.27 -13.38 -11.88
N VAL A 239 5.68 -14.49 -11.40
CA VAL A 239 5.81 -14.94 -9.99
C VAL A 239 7.27 -15.19 -9.63
N LEU A 240 7.99 -15.94 -10.46
CA LEU A 240 9.38 -16.33 -10.18
C LEU A 240 10.35 -15.15 -10.27
N ASN A 241 10.17 -14.28 -11.25
CA ASN A 241 10.99 -13.09 -11.44
C ASN A 241 10.76 -12.09 -10.30
N HIS A 242 9.50 -11.86 -9.91
CA HIS A 242 9.17 -11.00 -8.77
C HIS A 242 9.88 -11.45 -7.50
N CYS A 243 9.87 -12.76 -7.20
CA CYS A 243 10.55 -13.30 -6.01
C CYS A 243 12.09 -13.28 -6.07
N ARG A 244 12.67 -13.25 -7.28
CA ARG A 244 14.13 -13.31 -7.50
C ARG A 244 14.76 -11.95 -7.71
N ASP A 245 13.97 -10.92 -7.97
CA ASP A 245 14.47 -9.58 -8.21
C ASP A 245 15.05 -8.99 -6.92
N ALA A 246 16.37 -8.95 -6.83
CA ALA A 246 17.08 -8.39 -5.68
C ALA A 246 16.89 -6.86 -5.51
N SER A 247 16.40 -6.17 -6.55
CA SER A 247 16.06 -4.75 -6.48
C SER A 247 14.62 -4.50 -6.03
N GLN A 248 13.77 -5.53 -6.03
CA GLN A 248 12.38 -5.42 -5.61
C GLN A 248 12.30 -5.32 -4.09
N VAL A 249 11.50 -4.35 -3.63
CA VAL A 249 11.16 -4.20 -2.22
C VAL A 249 9.90 -5.00 -1.94
N HIS A 250 9.94 -5.86 -0.92
CA HIS A 250 8.79 -6.63 -0.49
C HIS A 250 8.29 -6.18 0.88
N VAL A 251 6.98 -5.97 0.99
CA VAL A 251 6.29 -5.55 2.20
C VAL A 251 5.07 -6.43 2.45
N ARG A 252 4.42 -6.25 3.61
CA ARG A 252 3.08 -6.82 3.80
C ARG A 252 2.14 -6.30 2.71
N GLY A 253 1.44 -7.21 2.05
CA GLY A 253 0.68 -6.90 0.85
C GLY A 253 1.37 -7.37 -0.44
N CYS A 254 2.63 -7.82 -0.38
CA CYS A 254 3.33 -8.45 -1.49
C CYS A 254 2.41 -9.44 -2.20
N TRP A 255 2.17 -9.21 -3.48
CA TRP A 255 1.10 -9.85 -4.22
C TRP A 255 1.31 -11.36 -4.32
N VAL A 256 2.55 -11.85 -4.41
CA VAL A 256 2.85 -13.29 -4.44
C VAL A 256 2.53 -13.92 -3.09
N VAL A 257 2.97 -13.31 -2.00
CA VAL A 257 2.75 -13.82 -0.64
C VAL A 257 1.26 -13.78 -0.28
N ASP A 258 0.58 -12.67 -0.57
CA ASP A 258 -0.86 -12.53 -0.36
C ASP A 258 -1.65 -13.56 -1.16
N LEU A 259 -1.27 -13.77 -2.42
CA LEU A 259 -1.86 -14.81 -3.26
C LEU A 259 -1.72 -16.18 -2.58
N LEU A 260 -0.50 -16.54 -2.14
CA LEU A 260 -0.21 -17.84 -1.50
C LEU A 260 -0.98 -18.05 -0.20
N LEU A 261 -1.16 -16.99 0.58
CA LEU A 261 -1.89 -17.01 1.85
C LEU A 261 -3.40 -16.80 1.68
N GLY A 262 -3.89 -16.59 0.46
CA GLY A 262 -5.31 -16.32 0.18
C GLY A 262 -5.81 -15.00 0.77
N LYS A 263 -4.91 -14.03 0.98
CA LYS A 263 -5.23 -12.69 1.47
C LYS A 263 -5.71 -11.84 0.29
N LYS A 264 -6.87 -11.20 0.46
CA LYS A 264 -7.48 -10.31 -0.53
C LYS A 264 -7.32 -8.87 -0.09
#